data_AF-A0AAU7RNF0-F1
#
_entry.id   AF-A0AAU7RNF0-F1
#
_cell.length_a   1.000
_cell.length_b   1.000
_cell.length_c   1.000
_cell.angle_alpha   90.00
_cell.angle_beta   90.00
_cell.angle_gamma   90.00
#
_symmetry.space_group_name_H-M   'P 1'
#
loop_
_entity.id
_entity.type
_entity.pdbx_description
1 polymer ?
#
loop_
_entity_poly.entity_id
_entity_poly.type
_entity_poly.pdbx_seq_one_letter_code
_entity_poly.pdbx_strand_id
1 'polypeptide(L)'
;MMIAGSNLLCTLKQLLRDRAGNFGILTAISVPVLAVAGGVAVDVTNMSLTRSQLQESTDAAALATATALADGSATTTTAKDLANNFVLGQMSNYLAGDTDATNSLKAGTNTTVTKTTDSSGNSGYTVVVNSSYSMPVNSMTRLTGQSSLNISASSTSISGKTSETQKNALSMEIALDKSGSMLLNTDVVDTTQKSCIQYYTDGNYLYQYPKAKSPCYIKKIAALKTAVGSLLDQLDAADPASQYVRTAAIAWSSEVDSYSNLDWGTKSTRTNVVSGLNAEGGTESSAPMTMAYNNLMSASEAAAQAKKNNKTFQKYIILMTDGENNDTNSDQKTLATCNSAKAAGIKIYTVAFMAPARGQNLLQTCATSPSNYFAAQQMSDLVAAFKTIATETSKQMTLLTK
;
A
#
# COMPACT_ATOMS: atom_id res chain seq x y z
N MET A 1 52.60 18.59 44.99
CA MET A 1 51.24 18.13 44.62
C MET A 1 50.40 19.37 44.35
N MET A 2 50.35 19.82 43.09
CA MET A 2 49.72 21.09 42.69
C MET A 2 48.21 20.92 42.56
N ILE A 3 47.45 21.74 43.30
CA ILE A 3 45.99 21.80 43.25
C ILE A 3 45.58 22.48 41.94
N ALA A 4 45.03 21.70 41.01
CA ALA A 4 44.64 22.10 39.64
C ALA A 4 43.46 23.11 39.55
N GLY A 5 42.99 23.67 40.67
CA GLY A 5 41.95 24.71 40.72
C GLY A 5 42.49 26.15 40.83
N SER A 6 43.77 26.32 41.16
CA SER A 6 44.34 27.65 41.46
C SER A 6 44.52 28.53 40.22
N ASN A 7 44.75 27.95 39.03
CA ASN A 7 45.05 28.72 37.83
C ASN A 7 43.80 29.38 37.22
N LEU A 8 42.63 28.75 37.28
CA LEU A 8 41.38 29.33 36.77
C LEU A 8 40.90 30.51 37.62
N LEU A 9 41.05 30.41 38.94
CA LEU A 9 40.73 31.49 39.87
C LEU A 9 41.74 32.64 39.77
N CYS A 10 43.02 32.33 39.48
CA CYS A 10 44.06 33.35 39.33
C CYS A 10 43.93 34.11 37.99
N THR A 11 43.62 33.42 36.89
CA THR A 11 43.31 34.07 35.60
C THR A 11 42.03 34.90 35.69
N LEU A 12 40.99 34.44 36.40
CA LEU A 12 39.79 35.24 36.65
C LEU A 12 40.11 36.52 37.45
N LYS A 13 41.02 36.42 38.44
CA LYS A 13 41.50 37.58 39.24
C LYS A 13 42.38 38.54 38.43
N GLN A 14 43.18 38.04 37.50
CA GLN A 14 43.99 38.86 36.59
C GLN A 14 43.11 39.56 35.56
N LEU A 15 42.07 38.89 35.04
CA LEU A 15 41.08 39.44 34.12
C LEU A 15 40.21 40.52 34.78
N LEU A 16 39.86 40.35 36.06
CA LEU A 16 39.20 41.38 36.88
C LEU A 16 40.07 42.60 37.19
N ARG A 17 41.39 42.50 37.04
CA ARG A 17 42.36 43.53 37.42
C ARG A 17 43.02 44.21 36.22
N ASP A 18 42.72 43.74 35.01
CA ASP A 18 43.24 44.32 33.78
C ASP A 18 42.53 45.64 33.45
N ARG A 19 43.31 46.71 33.24
CA ARG A 19 42.83 48.07 32.92
C ARG A 19 43.08 48.44 31.45
N ALA A 20 43.39 47.48 30.59
CA ALA A 20 43.36 47.68 29.14
C ALA A 20 41.90 47.92 28.70
N GLY A 21 41.49 49.19 28.68
CA GLY A 21 40.10 49.68 28.73
C GLY A 21 39.15 49.34 27.59
N ASN A 22 39.46 48.38 26.72
CA ASN A 22 38.55 47.91 25.68
C ASN A 22 37.86 46.57 26.05
N PHE A 23 38.50 45.73 26.86
CA PHE A 23 37.97 44.40 27.18
C PHE A 23 36.68 44.47 28.01
N GLY A 24 36.63 45.35 29.01
CA GLY A 24 35.44 45.56 29.83
C GLY A 24 34.24 46.10 29.03
N ILE A 25 34.49 47.03 28.10
CA ILE A 25 33.45 47.63 27.25
C ILE A 25 32.94 46.60 26.22
N LEU A 26 33.84 45.85 25.56
CA LEU A 26 33.46 44.80 24.62
C LEU A 26 32.68 43.69 25.32
N THR A 27 33.11 43.26 26.51
CA THR A 27 32.42 42.22 27.28
C THR A 27 31.04 42.70 27.77
N ALA A 28 30.93 43.96 28.22
CA ALA A 28 29.67 44.55 28.66
C ALA A 28 28.64 44.64 27.53
N ILE A 29 29.07 44.80 26.27
CA ILE A 29 28.19 44.82 25.10
C ILE A 29 27.91 43.39 24.59
N SER A 30 28.89 42.49 24.59
CA SER A 30 28.75 41.15 24.01
C SER A 30 27.89 40.22 24.87
N VAL A 31 27.96 40.33 26.20
CA VAL A 31 27.23 39.43 27.12
C VAL A 31 25.70 39.54 26.94
N PRO A 32 25.09 40.74 26.91
CA PRO A 32 23.66 40.88 26.63
C PRO A 32 23.28 40.36 25.25
N VAL A 33 24.08 40.62 24.21
CA VAL A 33 23.79 40.19 22.82
C VAL A 33 23.81 38.68 22.70
N LEU A 34 24.81 38.01 23.28
CA LEU A 34 24.90 36.54 23.27
C LEU A 34 23.77 35.89 24.07
N ALA A 35 23.39 36.48 25.20
CA ALA A 35 22.27 35.99 25.99
C ALA A 35 20.94 36.15 25.25
N VAL A 36 20.72 37.28 24.55
CA VAL A 36 19.55 37.46 23.67
C VAL A 36 19.54 36.44 22.53
N ALA A 37 20.68 36.22 21.87
CA ALA A 37 20.79 35.22 20.81
C ALA A 37 20.50 33.79 21.32
N GLY A 38 20.99 33.45 22.52
CA GLY A 38 20.68 32.19 23.18
C GLY A 38 19.19 32.05 23.53
N GLY A 39 18.57 33.12 24.02
CA GLY A 39 17.13 33.17 24.29
C GLY A 39 16.28 32.92 23.05
N VAL A 40 16.60 33.58 21.94
CA VAL A 40 15.91 33.39 20.66
C VAL A 40 16.09 31.95 20.16
N ALA A 41 17.28 31.36 20.30
CA ALA A 41 17.55 29.98 19.88
C ALA A 41 16.69 28.94 20.62
N VAL A 42 16.48 29.12 21.93
CA VAL A 42 15.61 28.24 22.74
C VAL A 42 14.17 28.36 22.29
N ASP A 43 13.67 29.58 22.06
CA ASP A 43 12.28 29.78 21.64
C ASP A 43 12.01 29.25 20.22
N VAL A 44 12.98 29.33 19.30
CA VAL A 44 12.88 28.71 17.97
C VAL A 44 12.81 27.19 18.07
N THR A 45 13.58 26.59 18.98
CA THR A 45 13.56 25.14 19.23
C THR A 45 12.19 24.71 19.78
N ASN A 46 11.68 25.43 20.79
CA ASN A 46 10.37 25.19 21.36
C ASN A 46 9.25 25.41 20.34
N MET A 47 9.34 26.45 19.52
CA MET A 47 8.41 26.70 18.42
C MET A 47 8.36 25.51 17.45
N SER A 48 9.52 24.94 17.09
CA SER A 48 9.58 23.79 16.18
C SER A 48 8.87 22.57 16.76
N LEU A 49 9.11 22.29 18.06
CA LEU A 49 8.44 21.19 18.78
C LEU A 49 6.93 21.41 18.84
N THR A 50 6.50 22.59 19.27
CA THR A 50 5.09 22.97 19.37
C THR A 50 4.38 22.92 18.02
N ARG A 51 5.04 23.37 16.95
CA ARG A 51 4.50 23.29 15.59
C ARG A 51 4.26 21.83 15.18
N SER A 52 5.19 20.94 15.50
CA SER A 52 5.04 19.50 15.24
C SER A 52 3.85 18.90 16.00
N GLN A 53 3.70 19.24 17.28
CA GLN A 53 2.59 18.76 18.10
C GLN A 53 1.23 19.31 17.62
N LEU A 54 1.20 20.59 17.23
CA LEU A 54 0.01 21.20 16.65
C LEU A 54 -0.37 20.53 15.33
N GLN A 55 0.61 20.22 14.48
CA GLN A 55 0.39 19.50 13.22
C GLN A 55 -0.16 18.09 13.45
N GLU A 56 0.42 17.32 14.37
CA GLU A 56 -0.08 15.99 14.73
C GLU A 56 -1.53 16.04 15.24
N SER A 57 -1.82 17.04 16.08
CA SER A 57 -3.17 17.27 16.58
C SER A 57 -4.16 17.65 15.47
N THR A 58 -3.78 18.49 14.51
CA THR A 58 -4.66 18.87 13.39
C THR A 58 -4.83 17.73 12.39
N ASP A 59 -3.82 16.89 12.17
CA ASP A 59 -3.88 15.71 11.31
C ASP A 59 -4.86 14.67 11.88
N ALA A 60 -4.74 14.37 13.18
CA ALA A 60 -5.65 13.47 13.87
C ALA A 60 -7.09 14.00 13.89
N ALA A 61 -7.27 15.30 14.14
CA ALA A 61 -8.59 15.94 14.11
C ALA A 61 -9.23 15.91 12.71
N ALA A 62 -8.46 16.22 11.66
CA ALA A 62 -8.92 16.19 10.28
C ALA A 62 -9.36 14.76 9.89
N LEU A 63 -8.54 13.75 10.22
CA LEU A 63 -8.83 12.35 9.94
C LEU A 63 -10.06 11.86 10.70
N ALA A 64 -10.12 12.04 12.02
CA ALA A 64 -11.24 11.58 12.84
C ALA A 64 -12.58 12.20 12.40
N THR A 65 -12.54 13.48 12.02
CA THR A 65 -13.73 14.20 11.53
C THR A 65 -14.16 13.70 10.16
N ALA A 66 -13.21 13.42 9.27
CA ALA A 66 -13.49 12.86 7.96
C ALA A 66 -14.10 11.45 8.07
N THR A 67 -13.56 10.59 8.94
CA THR A 67 -14.16 9.28 9.22
C THR A 67 -15.58 9.41 9.80
N ALA A 68 -15.80 10.30 10.76
CA ALA A 68 -17.11 10.51 11.36
C ALA A 68 -18.16 10.98 10.34
N LEU A 69 -17.76 11.82 9.38
CA LEU A 69 -18.58 12.25 8.25
C LEU A 69 -18.86 11.12 7.25
N ALA A 70 -17.88 10.26 6.97
CA ALA A 70 -18.03 9.12 6.07
C ALA A 70 -18.97 8.03 6.62
N ASP A 71 -18.92 7.77 7.92
CA ASP A 71 -19.77 6.77 8.60
C ASP A 71 -21.18 7.30 8.89
N GLY A 72 -21.46 8.57 8.58
CA GLY A 72 -22.76 9.22 8.83
C GLY A 72 -23.03 9.51 10.32
N SER A 73 -22.02 9.35 11.19
CA SER A 73 -22.13 9.61 12.63
C SER A 73 -22.11 11.10 13.00
N ALA A 74 -21.64 11.96 12.08
CA ALA A 74 -21.61 13.41 12.25
C ALA A 74 -22.20 14.15 11.03
N THR A 75 -22.87 15.28 11.29
CA THR A 75 -23.29 16.26 10.28
C THR A 75 -22.19 17.31 10.04
N THR A 76 -22.31 18.12 8.98
CA THR A 76 -21.35 19.19 8.66
C THR A 76 -21.18 20.22 9.79
N THR A 77 -22.21 20.42 10.62
CA THR A 77 -22.15 21.31 11.78
C THR A 77 -21.44 20.63 12.96
N THR A 78 -21.86 19.41 13.33
CA THR A 78 -21.25 18.68 14.45
C THR A 78 -19.80 18.26 14.16
N ALA A 79 -19.45 18.08 12.89
CA ALA A 79 -18.09 17.78 12.45
C ALA A 79 -17.11 18.93 12.71
N LYS A 80 -17.56 20.19 12.58
CA LYS A 80 -16.72 21.36 12.92
C LYS A 80 -16.42 21.40 14.41
N ASP A 81 -17.45 21.18 15.23
CA ASP A 81 -17.29 21.16 16.68
C ASP A 81 -16.42 19.98 17.13
N LEU A 82 -16.59 18.81 16.50
CA LEU A 82 -15.75 17.63 16.75
C LEU A 82 -14.28 17.93 16.47
N ALA A 83 -13.95 18.46 15.28
CA ALA A 83 -12.58 18.79 14.91
C ALA A 83 -11.96 19.82 15.87
N ASN A 84 -12.69 20.89 16.16
CA ASN A 84 -12.22 21.96 17.05
C ASN A 84 -11.99 21.42 18.47
N ASN A 85 -12.91 20.63 19.01
CA ASN A 85 -12.78 20.03 20.34
C ASN A 85 -11.68 18.96 20.38
N PHE A 86 -11.45 18.24 19.28
CA PHE A 86 -10.39 17.26 19.19
C PHE A 86 -9.01 17.93 19.27
N VAL A 87 -8.79 19.00 18.51
CA VAL A 87 -7.55 19.78 18.58
C VAL A 87 -7.33 20.33 19.98
N LEU A 88 -8.37 20.93 20.57
CA LEU A 88 -8.30 21.46 21.94
C LEU A 88 -8.04 20.36 22.98
N GLY A 89 -8.65 19.19 22.83
CA GLY A 89 -8.47 18.05 23.72
C GLY A 89 -7.04 17.49 23.66
N GLN A 90 -6.50 17.29 22.47
CA GLN A 90 -5.12 16.81 22.30
C GLN A 90 -4.10 17.83 22.81
N MET A 91 -4.32 19.12 22.51
CA MET A 91 -3.43 20.20 22.92
C MET A 91 -3.54 20.56 24.41
N SER A 92 -4.65 20.20 25.08
CA SER A 92 -4.86 20.53 26.50
C SER A 92 -3.78 20.02 27.44
N ASN A 93 -3.18 18.87 27.14
CA ASN A 93 -2.07 18.30 27.93
C ASN A 93 -0.77 19.10 27.79
N TYR A 94 -0.57 19.73 26.63
CA TYR A 94 0.64 20.50 26.31
C TYR A 94 0.53 21.97 26.76
N LEU A 95 -0.69 22.51 26.79
CA LEU A 95 -0.98 23.87 27.27
C LEU A 95 -1.49 23.91 28.73
N ALA A 96 -1.31 22.82 29.48
CA ALA A 96 -1.82 22.71 30.84
C ALA A 96 -1.29 23.85 31.74
N GLY A 97 -2.20 24.70 32.22
CA GLY A 97 -1.87 25.84 33.08
C GLY A 97 -1.72 27.19 32.38
N ASP A 98 -1.69 27.23 31.04
CA ASP A 98 -1.65 28.47 30.24
C ASP A 98 -3.04 28.76 29.64
N THR A 99 -3.81 29.58 30.37
CA THR A 99 -5.19 29.94 29.99
C THR A 99 -5.21 30.85 28.76
N ASP A 100 -4.20 31.69 28.58
CA ASP A 100 -4.12 32.64 27.47
C ASP A 100 -3.79 31.92 26.16
N ALA A 101 -2.84 30.97 26.21
CA ALA A 101 -2.52 30.13 25.06
C ALA A 101 -3.68 29.20 24.68
N THR A 102 -4.42 28.67 25.67
CA THR A 102 -5.63 27.86 25.44
C THR A 102 -6.75 28.68 24.78
N ASN A 103 -6.99 29.92 25.26
CA ASN A 103 -7.97 30.83 24.66
C ASN A 103 -7.56 31.27 23.25
N SER A 104 -6.27 31.54 23.04
CA SER A 104 -5.71 31.87 21.72
C SER A 104 -5.86 30.71 20.74
N LEU A 105 -5.60 29.48 21.18
CA LEU A 105 -5.78 28.27 20.37
C LEU A 105 -7.25 28.05 20.00
N LYS A 106 -8.17 28.27 20.95
CA LYS A 106 -9.61 28.18 20.70
C LYS A 106 -10.08 29.22 19.69
N ALA A 107 -9.57 30.45 19.75
CA ALA A 107 -9.91 31.51 18.81
C ALA A 107 -9.26 31.32 17.43
N GLY A 108 -8.06 30.74 17.39
CA GLY A 108 -7.28 30.52 16.17
C GLY A 108 -7.51 29.17 15.49
N THR A 109 -8.36 28.29 16.05
CA THR A 109 -8.74 27.02 15.44
C THR A 109 -10.05 27.17 14.65
N ASN A 110 -9.99 26.91 13.35
CA ASN A 110 -11.14 26.94 12.46
C ASN A 110 -11.15 25.72 11.55
N THR A 111 -12.29 25.04 11.52
CA THR A 111 -12.53 23.87 10.68
C THR A 111 -13.49 24.19 9.55
N THR A 112 -13.06 23.93 8.32
CA THR A 112 -13.88 24.04 7.11
C THR A 112 -14.24 22.64 6.63
N VAL A 113 -15.54 22.35 6.57
CA VAL A 113 -16.06 21.10 5.99
C VAL A 113 -16.76 21.44 4.68
N THR A 114 -16.21 20.96 3.57
CA THR A 114 -16.80 21.11 2.24
C THR A 114 -17.41 19.79 1.82
N LYS A 115 -18.73 19.78 1.59
CA LYS A 115 -19.42 18.63 1.00
C LYS A 115 -19.35 18.75 -0.53
N THR A 116 -18.76 17.76 -1.19
CA THR A 116 -18.81 17.60 -2.64
C THR A 116 -19.80 16.50 -2.98
N THR A 117 -20.68 16.75 -3.94
CA THR A 117 -21.60 15.72 -4.46
C THR A 117 -21.20 15.47 -5.90
N ASP A 118 -20.90 14.22 -6.24
CA ASP A 118 -20.61 13.87 -7.63
C ASP A 118 -21.90 13.81 -8.47
N SER A 119 -21.75 13.71 -9.79
CA SER A 119 -22.88 13.59 -10.74
C SER A 119 -23.70 12.30 -10.56
N SER A 120 -23.28 11.39 -9.69
CA SER A 120 -23.95 10.13 -9.35
C SER A 120 -24.64 10.17 -7.98
N GLY A 121 -24.65 11.33 -7.30
CA GLY A 121 -25.30 11.52 -6.00
C GLY A 121 -24.47 11.05 -4.80
N ASN A 122 -23.21 10.63 -4.99
CA ASN A 122 -22.33 10.26 -3.88
C ASN A 122 -21.79 11.51 -3.20
N SER A 123 -21.79 11.49 -1.86
CA SER A 123 -21.25 12.57 -1.04
C SER A 123 -19.79 12.29 -0.66
N GLY A 124 -18.94 13.29 -0.89
CA GLY A 124 -17.57 13.41 -0.41
C GLY A 124 -17.47 14.59 0.54
N TYR A 125 -16.54 14.51 1.46
CA TYR A 125 -16.30 15.50 2.50
C TYR A 125 -14.81 15.80 2.55
N THR A 126 -14.46 17.05 2.28
CA THR A 126 -13.14 17.60 2.52
C THR A 126 -13.17 18.36 3.84
N VAL A 127 -12.35 17.93 4.78
CA VAL A 127 -12.20 18.57 6.09
C VAL A 127 -10.84 19.24 6.14
N VAL A 128 -10.83 20.57 6.28
CA VAL A 128 -9.61 21.36 6.49
C VAL A 128 -9.64 21.88 7.91
N VAL A 129 -8.67 21.48 8.72
CA VAL A 129 -8.50 21.97 10.09
C VAL A 129 -7.31 22.92 10.10
N ASN A 130 -7.57 24.20 10.36
CA ASN A 130 -6.54 25.20 10.59
C ASN A 130 -6.49 25.50 12.07
N SER A 131 -5.30 25.50 12.66
CA SER A 131 -5.12 25.89 14.04
C SER A 131 -3.94 26.82 14.18
N SER A 132 -4.11 27.85 15.02
CA SER A 132 -3.05 28.78 15.35
C SER A 132 -3.17 29.26 16.78
N TYR A 133 -2.04 29.53 17.41
CA TYR A 133 -2.02 30.18 18.72
C TYR A 133 -0.71 30.97 18.93
N SER A 134 -0.79 31.93 19.84
CA SER A 134 0.32 32.80 20.22
C SER A 134 1.10 32.15 21.37
N MET A 135 2.32 31.69 21.10
CA MET A 135 3.20 31.12 22.12
C MET A 135 3.97 32.25 22.82
N PRO A 136 3.94 32.34 24.17
CA PRO A 136 4.76 33.29 24.89
C PRO A 136 6.24 32.94 24.74
N VAL A 137 7.07 33.95 24.47
CA VAL A 137 8.53 33.79 24.39
C VAL A 137 9.19 33.97 25.76
N ASN A 138 10.41 33.45 25.92
CA ASN A 138 11.14 33.63 27.16
C ASN A 138 11.51 35.11 27.41
N SER A 139 11.82 35.43 28.67
CA SER A 139 12.12 36.79 29.10
C SER A 139 13.30 37.43 28.37
N MET A 140 14.23 36.63 27.85
CA MET A 140 15.41 37.10 27.15
C MET A 140 15.08 37.50 25.70
N THR A 141 14.21 36.75 25.03
CA THR A 141 13.67 37.08 23.72
C THR A 141 12.79 38.32 23.76
N ARG A 142 12.09 38.59 24.87
CA ARG A 142 11.30 39.81 25.07
C ARG A 142 12.12 41.10 24.98
N LEU A 143 13.43 41.04 25.24
CA LEU A 143 14.34 42.18 25.08
C LEU A 143 14.47 42.63 23.61
N THR A 144 14.11 41.77 22.64
CA THR A 144 14.07 42.12 21.21
C THR A 144 12.80 42.86 20.79
N GLY A 145 11.86 43.08 21.72
CA GLY A 145 10.56 43.70 21.44
C GLY A 145 9.47 42.72 21.00
N GLN A 146 9.78 41.42 20.86
CA GLN A 146 8.77 40.39 20.58
C GLN A 146 8.29 39.76 21.88
N SER A 147 6.99 39.86 22.18
CA SER A 147 6.38 39.27 23.37
C SER A 147 5.77 37.90 23.14
N SER A 148 5.53 37.53 21.87
CA SER A 148 5.02 36.22 21.50
C SER A 148 5.36 35.86 20.06
N LEU A 149 5.24 34.57 19.74
CA LEU A 149 5.40 34.04 18.38
C LEU A 149 4.12 33.30 17.96
N ASN A 150 3.61 33.60 16.77
CA ASN A 150 2.45 32.90 16.22
C ASN A 150 2.88 31.57 15.59
N ILE A 151 2.24 30.49 16.03
CA ILE A 151 2.42 29.15 15.47
C ILE A 151 1.13 28.78 14.77
N SER A 152 1.23 28.24 13.56
CA SER A 152 0.08 27.80 12.77
C SER A 152 0.36 26.43 12.14
N ALA A 153 -0.65 25.57 12.16
CA ALA A 153 -0.70 24.29 11.46
C ALA A 153 -1.98 24.18 10.65
N SER A 154 -1.91 23.45 9.54
CA SER A 154 -3.06 23.19 8.68
C SER A 154 -3.02 21.74 8.19
N SER A 155 -4.15 21.07 8.27
CA SER A 155 -4.31 19.67 7.88
C SER A 155 -5.56 19.51 7.05
N THR A 156 -5.49 18.71 6.00
CA THR A 156 -6.63 18.40 5.14
C THR A 156 -6.84 16.91 5.09
N SER A 157 -8.08 16.46 5.30
CA SER A 157 -8.50 15.07 5.12
C SER A 157 -9.69 15.00 4.17
N ILE A 158 -9.73 13.97 3.33
CA ILE A 158 -10.79 13.77 2.34
C ILE A 158 -11.41 12.40 2.61
N SER A 159 -12.74 12.35 2.65
CA SER A 159 -13.50 11.13 2.93
C SER A 159 -14.78 11.07 2.11
N GLY A 160 -15.31 9.87 1.86
CA GLY A 160 -16.56 9.67 1.15
C GLY A 160 -16.44 8.76 -0.06
N LYS A 161 -17.42 8.83 -0.97
CA LYS A 161 -17.52 7.97 -2.16
C LYS A 161 -17.37 8.76 -3.46
N THR A 162 -16.74 9.93 -3.43
CA THR A 162 -16.48 10.73 -4.64
C THR A 162 -15.28 10.19 -5.40
N SER A 163 -15.12 10.60 -6.66
CA SER A 163 -13.99 10.20 -7.54
C SER A 163 -12.59 10.37 -6.96
N GLU A 164 -12.39 11.19 -5.92
CA GLU A 164 -11.09 11.44 -5.27
C GLU A 164 -10.79 10.47 -4.12
N THR A 165 -11.83 9.87 -3.54
CA THR A 165 -11.79 8.80 -2.52
C THR A 165 -12.02 7.41 -3.13
N GLN A 166 -12.08 7.31 -4.46
CA GLN A 166 -12.31 6.03 -5.14
C GLN A 166 -11.20 5.07 -4.75
N LYS A 167 -11.62 3.95 -4.16
CA LYS A 167 -10.83 2.72 -4.15
C LYS A 167 -10.21 2.55 -5.54
N ASN A 168 -8.89 2.40 -5.64
CA ASN A 168 -8.27 2.13 -6.94
C ASN A 168 -8.88 0.85 -7.49
N ALA A 169 -9.73 0.99 -8.52
CA ALA A 169 -10.31 -0.15 -9.19
C ALA A 169 -9.20 -1.01 -9.80
N LEU A 170 -9.51 -2.27 -10.08
CA LEU A 170 -8.54 -3.16 -10.69
C LEU A 170 -9.15 -4.04 -11.77
N SER A 171 -8.30 -4.40 -12.72
CA SER A 171 -8.59 -5.39 -13.75
C SER A 171 -7.49 -6.44 -13.69
N MET A 172 -7.88 -7.70 -13.51
CA MET A 172 -6.95 -8.82 -13.30
C MET A 172 -7.19 -9.92 -14.32
N GLU A 173 -6.14 -10.29 -15.04
CA GLU A 173 -6.09 -11.48 -15.90
C GLU A 173 -5.24 -12.56 -15.23
N ILE A 174 -5.80 -13.76 -15.13
CA ILE A 174 -5.15 -14.91 -14.47
C ILE A 174 -4.87 -15.98 -15.52
N ALA A 175 -3.62 -16.05 -15.99
CA ALA A 175 -3.15 -17.06 -16.92
C ALA A 175 -2.70 -18.32 -16.16
N LEU A 176 -3.46 -19.41 -16.32
CA LEU A 176 -3.35 -20.65 -15.57
C LEU A 176 -2.90 -21.80 -16.47
N ASP A 177 -1.69 -22.29 -16.22
CA ASP A 177 -1.20 -23.49 -16.87
C ASP A 177 -2.01 -24.73 -16.47
N LYS A 178 -2.51 -25.43 -17.47
CA LYS A 178 -3.26 -26.67 -17.35
C LYS A 178 -2.60 -27.82 -18.14
N SER A 179 -1.30 -27.71 -18.42
CA SER A 179 -0.49 -28.72 -19.09
C SER A 179 -0.53 -30.08 -18.40
N GLY A 180 -0.12 -31.13 -19.11
CA GLY A 180 -0.13 -32.50 -18.60
C GLY A 180 0.70 -32.70 -17.32
N SER A 181 1.79 -31.93 -17.12
CA SER A 181 2.59 -31.97 -15.88
C SER A 181 1.78 -31.66 -14.62
N MET A 182 0.67 -30.92 -14.76
CA MET A 182 -0.25 -30.62 -13.67
C MET A 182 -1.07 -31.84 -13.18
N LEU A 183 -0.97 -32.99 -13.85
CA LEU A 183 -1.50 -34.28 -13.36
C LEU A 183 -0.61 -34.95 -12.30
N LEU A 184 0.62 -34.45 -12.11
CA LEU A 184 1.53 -34.97 -11.11
C LEU A 184 1.00 -34.72 -9.70
N ASN A 185 1.41 -35.59 -8.78
CA ASN A 185 1.03 -35.53 -7.38
C ASN A 185 1.75 -34.39 -6.67
N THR A 186 1.08 -33.79 -5.70
CA THR A 186 1.71 -33.02 -4.63
C THR A 186 2.15 -33.97 -3.50
N ASP A 187 2.73 -33.40 -2.47
CA ASP A 187 3.09 -34.04 -1.21
C ASP A 187 1.89 -34.26 -0.25
N VAL A 188 0.72 -33.70 -0.58
CA VAL A 188 -0.47 -33.74 0.28
C VAL A 188 -1.30 -34.99 0.00
N VAL A 189 -1.50 -35.82 1.03
CA VAL A 189 -2.34 -37.02 0.95
C VAL A 189 -3.81 -36.64 0.83
N ASP A 190 -4.48 -37.18 -0.20
CA ASP A 190 -5.93 -37.08 -0.35
C ASP A 190 -6.61 -38.20 0.44
N THR A 191 -7.19 -37.84 1.59
CA THR A 191 -7.92 -38.78 2.46
C THR A 191 -9.33 -39.08 1.97
N THR A 192 -9.84 -38.39 0.95
CA THR A 192 -11.18 -38.62 0.41
C THR A 192 -11.24 -39.88 -0.45
N GLN A 193 -10.09 -40.34 -0.97
CA GLN A 193 -9.98 -41.52 -1.83
C GLN A 193 -9.01 -42.54 -1.23
N LYS A 194 -9.41 -43.83 -1.25
CA LYS A 194 -8.54 -44.93 -0.79
C LYS A 194 -7.47 -45.29 -1.83
N SER A 195 -7.78 -45.16 -3.12
CA SER A 195 -6.89 -45.48 -4.24
C SER A 195 -7.26 -44.67 -5.48
N CYS A 196 -6.27 -44.26 -6.26
CA CYS A 196 -6.45 -43.36 -7.41
C CYS A 196 -5.39 -43.62 -8.47
N ILE A 197 -5.69 -43.17 -9.70
CA ILE A 197 -4.75 -43.18 -10.81
C ILE A 197 -3.70 -42.09 -10.57
N GLN A 198 -2.43 -42.51 -10.61
CA GLN A 198 -1.28 -41.62 -10.45
C GLN A 198 -0.51 -41.52 -11.77
N TYR A 199 0.28 -40.47 -11.88
CA TYR A 199 1.12 -40.17 -13.04
C TYR A 199 2.57 -40.02 -12.60
N TYR A 200 3.49 -40.27 -13.53
CA TYR A 200 4.92 -40.01 -13.35
C TYR A 200 5.51 -39.49 -14.65
N THR A 201 6.64 -38.82 -14.55
CA THR A 201 7.41 -38.37 -15.71
C THR A 201 8.62 -39.27 -15.92
N ASP A 202 8.95 -39.51 -17.18
CA ASP A 202 10.24 -40.03 -17.61
C ASP A 202 10.72 -39.18 -18.79
N GLY A 203 11.80 -38.41 -18.57
CA GLY A 203 12.16 -37.29 -19.43
C GLY A 203 11.03 -36.26 -19.58
N ASN A 204 10.68 -35.94 -20.82
CA ASN A 204 9.62 -34.96 -21.16
C ASN A 204 8.23 -35.61 -21.32
N TYR A 205 8.10 -36.92 -21.08
CA TYR A 205 6.86 -37.65 -21.30
C TYR A 205 6.16 -37.94 -19.98
N LEU A 206 4.84 -37.78 -19.99
CA LEU A 206 3.95 -38.11 -18.88
C LEU A 206 3.35 -39.50 -19.08
N TYR A 207 3.50 -40.35 -18.08
CA TYR A 207 2.97 -41.71 -18.07
C TYR A 207 1.96 -41.90 -16.96
N GLN A 208 0.93 -42.69 -17.24
CA GLN A 208 -0.07 -43.10 -16.26
C GLN A 208 0.30 -44.48 -15.71
N TYR A 209 0.21 -44.66 -14.39
CA TYR A 209 0.34 -45.99 -13.81
C TYR A 209 -0.83 -46.89 -14.27
N PRO A 210 -0.57 -48.16 -14.63
CA PRO A 210 -1.60 -49.06 -15.16
C PRO A 210 -2.64 -49.49 -14.12
N LYS A 211 -2.32 -49.37 -12.83
CA LYS A 211 -3.23 -49.68 -11.71
C LYS A 211 -3.27 -48.51 -10.74
N ALA A 212 -4.41 -48.34 -10.08
CA ALA A 212 -4.57 -47.36 -9.01
C ALA A 212 -3.62 -47.67 -7.84
N LYS A 213 -3.03 -46.62 -7.25
CA LYS A 213 -2.07 -46.72 -6.14
C LYS A 213 -2.65 -46.10 -4.87
N SER A 214 -2.11 -46.51 -3.72
CA SER A 214 -2.43 -45.99 -2.38
C SER A 214 -1.12 -45.72 -1.62
N PRO A 215 -1.00 -44.63 -0.84
CA PRO A 215 -2.01 -43.59 -0.62
C PRO A 215 -2.22 -42.69 -1.85
N CYS A 216 -3.35 -41.98 -1.87
CA CYS A 216 -3.66 -40.96 -2.87
C CYS A 216 -3.07 -39.62 -2.49
N TYR A 217 -2.75 -38.83 -3.50
CA TYR A 217 -2.23 -37.48 -3.34
C TYR A 217 -3.08 -36.51 -4.15
N ILE A 218 -3.19 -35.29 -3.64
CA ILE A 218 -3.81 -34.20 -4.38
C ILE A 218 -2.96 -33.92 -5.63
N LYS A 219 -3.59 -33.75 -6.78
CA LYS A 219 -2.88 -33.40 -8.01
C LYS A 219 -2.55 -31.91 -8.04
N LYS A 220 -1.47 -31.52 -8.73
CA LYS A 220 -1.09 -30.11 -8.87
C LYS A 220 -2.24 -29.23 -9.40
N ILE A 221 -3.01 -29.71 -10.38
CA ILE A 221 -4.17 -28.97 -10.91
C ILE A 221 -5.28 -28.72 -9.87
N ALA A 222 -5.48 -29.66 -8.94
CA ALA A 222 -6.45 -29.49 -7.86
C ALA A 222 -5.94 -28.47 -6.82
N ALA A 223 -4.64 -28.51 -6.50
CA ALA A 223 -4.00 -27.49 -5.67
C ALA A 223 -4.13 -26.09 -6.29
N LEU A 224 -3.95 -25.97 -7.61
CA LEU A 224 -4.14 -24.71 -8.33
C LEU A 224 -5.58 -24.20 -8.23
N LYS A 225 -6.59 -25.06 -8.44
CA LYS A 225 -8.00 -24.69 -8.26
C LYS A 225 -8.27 -24.11 -6.87
N THR A 226 -7.73 -24.74 -5.82
CA THR A 226 -7.86 -24.25 -4.44
C THR A 226 -7.19 -22.90 -4.24
N ALA A 227 -5.96 -22.73 -4.74
CA ALA A 227 -5.20 -21.49 -4.59
C ALA A 227 -5.87 -20.30 -5.32
N VAL A 228 -6.30 -20.51 -6.57
CA VAL A 228 -7.05 -19.50 -7.34
C VAL A 228 -8.39 -19.20 -6.68
N GLY A 229 -9.10 -20.23 -6.18
CA GLY A 229 -10.33 -20.04 -5.41
C GLY A 229 -10.12 -19.10 -4.23
N SER A 230 -9.05 -19.29 -3.45
CA SER A 230 -8.72 -18.45 -2.30
C SER A 230 -8.36 -17.00 -2.68
N LEU A 231 -7.69 -16.80 -3.82
CA LEU A 231 -7.47 -15.45 -4.38
C LEU A 231 -8.80 -14.78 -4.70
N LEU A 232 -9.67 -15.46 -5.44
CA LEU A 232 -10.96 -14.91 -5.85
C LEU A 232 -11.86 -14.63 -4.63
N ASP A 233 -11.84 -15.48 -3.60
CA ASP A 233 -12.62 -15.28 -2.37
C ASP A 233 -12.21 -14.00 -1.64
N GLN A 234 -10.91 -13.69 -1.62
CA GLN A 234 -10.39 -12.46 -1.03
C GLN A 234 -10.75 -11.22 -1.86
N LEU A 235 -10.78 -11.33 -3.19
CA LEU A 235 -11.26 -10.26 -4.04
C LEU A 235 -12.76 -9.99 -3.83
N ASP A 236 -13.58 -11.05 -3.73
CA ASP A 236 -15.01 -10.92 -3.42
C ASP A 236 -15.22 -10.29 -2.03
N ALA A 237 -14.40 -10.64 -1.04
CA ALA A 237 -14.45 -10.02 0.29
C ALA A 237 -14.04 -8.52 0.26
N ALA A 238 -13.10 -8.15 -0.61
CA ALA A 238 -12.64 -6.76 -0.75
C ALA A 238 -13.62 -5.86 -1.54
N ASP A 239 -14.40 -6.46 -2.45
CA ASP A 239 -15.43 -5.80 -3.26
C ASP A 239 -16.74 -6.61 -3.32
N PRO A 240 -17.52 -6.66 -2.21
CA PRO A 240 -18.75 -7.46 -2.15
C PRO A 240 -19.85 -7.01 -3.13
N ALA A 241 -19.74 -5.79 -3.66
CA ALA A 241 -20.69 -5.21 -4.60
C ALA A 241 -20.23 -5.29 -6.06
N SER A 242 -19.05 -5.88 -6.33
CA SER A 242 -18.46 -6.01 -7.66
C SER A 242 -18.43 -4.69 -8.45
N GLN A 243 -17.97 -3.60 -7.83
CA GLN A 243 -17.92 -2.27 -8.45
C GLN A 243 -16.50 -1.83 -8.86
N TYR A 244 -15.48 -2.48 -8.31
CA TYR A 244 -14.08 -2.08 -8.44
C TYR A 244 -13.22 -3.18 -9.05
N VAL A 245 -13.58 -4.44 -8.84
CA VAL A 245 -12.82 -5.59 -9.32
C VAL A 245 -13.43 -6.14 -10.60
N ARG A 246 -12.60 -6.24 -11.65
CA ARG A 246 -12.90 -7.05 -12.82
C ARG A 246 -11.87 -8.16 -12.95
N THR A 247 -12.33 -9.40 -13.06
CA THR A 247 -11.42 -10.55 -13.25
C THR A 247 -11.74 -11.32 -14.50
N ALA A 248 -10.69 -11.93 -15.05
CA ALA A 248 -10.74 -12.92 -16.10
C ALA A 248 -9.65 -13.97 -15.84
N ALA A 249 -9.85 -15.17 -16.37
CA ALA A 249 -8.84 -16.19 -16.40
C ALA A 249 -8.71 -16.76 -17.81
N ILE A 250 -7.53 -17.29 -18.07
CA ILE A 250 -7.15 -17.94 -19.31
C ILE A 250 -6.49 -19.25 -18.90
N ALA A 251 -7.13 -20.38 -19.21
CA ALA A 251 -6.53 -21.70 -19.04
C ALA A 251 -5.86 -22.12 -20.35
N TRP A 252 -4.64 -22.62 -20.25
CA TRP A 252 -3.81 -22.92 -21.42
C TRP A 252 -2.98 -24.18 -21.22
N SER A 253 -2.69 -24.85 -22.33
CA SER A 253 -1.76 -25.96 -22.42
C SER A 253 -0.82 -25.75 -23.61
N SER A 254 -0.98 -26.49 -24.70
CA SER A 254 -0.33 -26.21 -25.98
C SER A 254 -0.91 -24.99 -26.69
N GLU A 255 -2.14 -24.63 -26.33
CA GLU A 255 -2.88 -23.47 -26.84
C GLU A 255 -3.78 -22.89 -25.74
N VAL A 256 -4.48 -21.79 -26.03
CA VAL A 256 -5.51 -21.26 -25.13
C VAL A 256 -6.76 -22.13 -25.27
N ASP A 257 -7.07 -22.89 -24.23
CA ASP A 257 -8.15 -23.89 -24.25
C ASP A 257 -9.49 -23.33 -23.79
N SER A 258 -9.47 -22.52 -22.73
CA SER A 258 -10.67 -21.85 -22.23
C SER A 258 -10.32 -20.51 -21.60
N TYR A 259 -11.22 -19.54 -21.72
CA TYR A 259 -11.04 -18.22 -21.15
C TYR A 259 -12.39 -17.60 -20.79
N SER A 260 -12.34 -16.63 -19.88
CA SER A 260 -13.47 -15.76 -19.57
C SER A 260 -13.13 -14.34 -20.01
N ASN A 261 -14.09 -13.58 -20.50
CA ASN A 261 -13.91 -12.14 -20.65
C ASN A 261 -13.82 -11.46 -19.28
N LEU A 262 -13.13 -10.32 -19.20
CA LEU A 262 -13.13 -9.46 -18.02
C LEU A 262 -14.57 -9.10 -17.66
N ASP A 263 -14.96 -9.45 -16.45
CA ASP A 263 -16.31 -9.18 -15.94
C ASP A 263 -16.26 -8.73 -14.48
N TRP A 264 -17.33 -8.11 -13.99
CA TRP A 264 -17.42 -7.61 -12.63
C TRP A 264 -17.46 -8.73 -11.60
N GLY A 265 -16.57 -8.64 -10.60
CA GLY A 265 -16.36 -9.68 -9.60
C GLY A 265 -15.77 -10.95 -10.20
N THR A 266 -15.90 -12.07 -9.49
CA THR A 266 -15.15 -13.30 -9.83
C THR A 266 -16.00 -14.42 -10.44
N LYS A 267 -17.32 -14.23 -10.54
CA LYS A 267 -18.27 -15.28 -10.93
C LYS A 267 -17.98 -15.88 -12.30
N SER A 268 -17.76 -15.04 -13.32
CA SER A 268 -17.44 -15.48 -14.69
C SER A 268 -16.16 -16.30 -14.72
N THR A 269 -15.10 -15.81 -14.06
CA THR A 269 -13.80 -16.47 -13.93
C THR A 269 -13.93 -17.86 -13.29
N ARG A 270 -14.71 -17.99 -12.21
CA ARG A 270 -14.93 -19.26 -11.52
C ARG A 270 -15.67 -20.27 -12.40
N THR A 271 -16.81 -19.87 -12.95
CA THR A 271 -17.69 -20.78 -13.68
C THR A 271 -17.09 -21.19 -15.01
N ASN A 272 -16.54 -20.24 -15.78
CA ASN A 272 -16.13 -20.48 -17.16
C ASN A 272 -14.73 -21.08 -17.28
N VAL A 273 -13.88 -20.94 -16.25
CA VAL A 273 -12.48 -21.36 -16.33
C VAL A 273 -12.10 -22.23 -15.14
N VAL A 274 -12.11 -21.69 -13.92
CA VAL A 274 -11.54 -22.38 -12.74
C VAL A 274 -12.24 -23.71 -12.44
N SER A 275 -13.57 -23.77 -12.56
CA SER A 275 -14.32 -25.00 -12.30
C SER A 275 -13.97 -26.11 -13.30
N GLY A 276 -13.75 -25.74 -14.57
CA GLY A 276 -13.46 -26.62 -15.69
C GLY A 276 -12.00 -27.02 -15.85
N LEU A 277 -11.05 -26.45 -15.07
CA LEU A 277 -9.63 -26.77 -15.22
C LEU A 277 -9.38 -28.29 -15.11
N ASN A 278 -8.79 -28.85 -16.16
CA ASN A 278 -8.30 -30.22 -16.28
C ASN A 278 -6.84 -30.17 -16.69
N ALA A 279 -6.04 -31.20 -16.44
CA ALA A 279 -4.63 -31.19 -16.81
C ALA A 279 -4.38 -32.07 -18.04
N GLU A 280 -3.90 -31.49 -19.13
CA GLU A 280 -3.64 -32.16 -20.41
C GLU A 280 -2.74 -31.30 -21.33
N GLY A 281 -2.19 -31.89 -22.38
CA GLY A 281 -1.44 -31.15 -23.40
C GLY A 281 -0.02 -30.75 -22.96
N GLY A 282 0.63 -29.92 -23.79
CA GLY A 282 1.94 -29.34 -23.54
C GLY A 282 1.86 -28.01 -22.78
N THR A 283 2.95 -27.25 -22.82
CA THR A 283 3.10 -25.96 -22.12
C THR A 283 3.55 -24.91 -23.13
N GLU A 284 2.68 -23.95 -23.44
CA GLU A 284 2.92 -22.82 -24.34
C GLU A 284 2.37 -21.49 -23.77
N SER A 285 3.22 -20.72 -23.09
CA SER A 285 2.82 -19.50 -22.38
C SER A 285 2.73 -18.24 -23.24
N SER A 286 3.18 -18.26 -24.50
CA SER A 286 3.24 -17.04 -25.32
C SER A 286 1.84 -16.52 -25.67
N ALA A 287 0.96 -17.41 -26.14
CA ALA A 287 -0.40 -17.07 -26.53
C ALA A 287 -1.26 -16.54 -25.34
N PRO A 288 -1.33 -17.22 -24.19
CA PRO A 288 -2.12 -16.76 -23.05
C PRO A 288 -1.57 -15.44 -22.47
N MET A 289 -0.25 -15.26 -22.41
CA MET A 289 0.34 -14.00 -21.94
C MET A 289 -0.01 -12.83 -22.88
N THR A 290 0.00 -13.07 -24.19
CA THR A 290 -0.38 -12.07 -25.20
C THR A 290 -1.87 -11.73 -25.12
N MET A 291 -2.73 -12.73 -24.92
CA MET A 291 -4.15 -12.52 -24.72
C MET A 291 -4.43 -11.71 -23.46
N ALA A 292 -3.80 -12.05 -22.32
CA ALA A 292 -3.93 -11.31 -21.07
C ALA A 292 -3.55 -9.83 -21.22
N TYR A 293 -2.41 -9.57 -21.89
CA TYR A 293 -1.98 -8.21 -22.21
C TYR A 293 -3.01 -7.45 -23.05
N ASN A 294 -3.47 -8.07 -24.16
CA ASN A 294 -4.42 -7.44 -25.07
C ASN A 294 -5.77 -7.14 -24.42
N ASN A 295 -6.28 -8.05 -23.59
CA ASN A 295 -7.54 -7.87 -22.88
C ASN A 295 -7.48 -6.67 -21.93
N LEU A 296 -6.40 -6.55 -21.15
CA LEU A 296 -6.19 -5.44 -20.20
C LEU A 296 -5.90 -4.10 -20.88
N MET A 297 -5.38 -4.12 -22.11
CA MET A 297 -5.12 -2.93 -22.91
C MET A 297 -6.28 -2.54 -23.82
N SER A 298 -7.32 -3.36 -23.89
CA SER A 298 -8.48 -3.10 -24.74
C SER A 298 -9.22 -1.82 -24.34
N ALA A 299 -9.70 -1.08 -25.33
CA ALA A 299 -10.53 0.10 -25.11
C ALA A 299 -11.87 -0.27 -24.44
N SER A 300 -12.36 -1.49 -24.67
CA SER A 300 -13.56 -2.02 -24.02
C SER A 300 -13.38 -2.15 -22.52
N GLU A 301 -12.20 -2.55 -22.03
CA GLU A 301 -11.93 -2.63 -20.60
C GLU A 301 -11.89 -1.25 -19.95
N ALA A 302 -11.20 -0.29 -20.57
CA ALA A 302 -11.20 1.09 -20.10
C ALA A 302 -12.62 1.69 -20.08
N ALA A 303 -13.43 1.41 -21.11
CA ALA A 303 -14.82 1.84 -21.18
C ALA A 303 -15.70 1.17 -20.10
N ALA A 304 -15.47 -0.10 -19.79
CA ALA A 304 -16.20 -0.81 -18.74
C ALA A 304 -15.93 -0.20 -17.36
N GLN A 305 -14.65 0.05 -17.03
CA GLN A 305 -14.26 0.73 -15.79
C GLN A 305 -14.86 2.14 -15.70
N ALA A 306 -14.79 2.91 -16.80
CA ALA A 306 -15.38 4.26 -16.86
C ALA A 306 -16.90 4.26 -16.61
N LYS A 307 -17.64 3.23 -17.05
CA LYS A 307 -19.09 3.09 -16.77
C LYS A 307 -19.43 2.92 -15.30
N LYS A 308 -18.48 2.43 -14.46
CA LYS A 308 -18.60 2.40 -13.00
C LYS A 308 -17.99 3.62 -12.32
N ASN A 309 -17.72 4.68 -13.10
CA ASN A 309 -17.04 5.89 -12.69
C ASN A 309 -15.58 5.68 -12.25
N ASN A 310 -14.97 4.53 -12.50
CA ASN A 310 -13.58 4.28 -12.12
C ASN A 310 -12.64 5.02 -13.08
N LYS A 311 -12.16 6.20 -12.66
CA LYS A 311 -11.33 7.09 -13.51
C LYS A 311 -9.91 6.60 -13.67
N THR A 312 -9.40 5.88 -12.67
CA THR A 312 -8.11 5.19 -12.71
C THR A 312 -8.30 3.78 -12.19
N PHE A 313 -7.53 2.83 -12.73
CA PHE A 313 -7.55 1.46 -12.29
C PHE A 313 -6.20 0.80 -12.53
N GLN A 314 -5.81 -0.10 -11.64
CA GLN A 314 -4.57 -0.85 -11.75
C GLN A 314 -4.81 -2.14 -12.51
N LYS A 315 -3.91 -2.46 -13.44
CA LYS A 315 -3.95 -3.67 -14.24
C LYS A 315 -2.99 -4.70 -13.68
N TYR A 316 -3.46 -5.94 -13.57
CA TYR A 316 -2.70 -7.06 -13.03
C TYR A 316 -2.74 -8.26 -13.97
N ILE A 317 -1.58 -8.89 -14.16
CA ILE A 317 -1.49 -10.23 -14.76
C ILE A 317 -0.93 -11.17 -13.71
N ILE A 318 -1.57 -12.32 -13.53
CA ILE A 318 -1.02 -13.43 -12.75
C ILE A 318 -0.71 -14.53 -13.75
N LEU A 319 0.57 -14.88 -13.90
CA LEU A 319 1.02 -15.97 -14.76
C LEU A 319 1.56 -17.11 -13.90
N MET A 320 1.00 -18.29 -14.05
CA MET A 320 1.41 -19.48 -13.29
C MET A 320 1.72 -20.64 -14.24
N THR A 321 2.81 -21.36 -13.98
CA THR A 321 3.18 -22.63 -14.64
C THR A 321 3.93 -23.56 -13.68
N ASP A 322 3.83 -24.87 -13.93
CA ASP A 322 4.58 -25.90 -13.23
C ASP A 322 5.70 -26.52 -14.08
N GLY A 323 5.94 -25.96 -15.27
CA GLY A 323 6.80 -26.55 -16.29
C GLY A 323 7.62 -25.52 -17.06
N GLU A 324 8.14 -25.96 -18.20
CA GLU A 324 8.85 -25.12 -19.17
C GLU A 324 8.05 -25.07 -20.46
N ASN A 325 8.18 -23.99 -21.21
CA ASN A 325 7.64 -24.01 -22.57
C ASN A 325 8.29 -25.10 -23.41
N ASN A 326 7.47 -25.72 -24.26
CA ASN A 326 7.89 -26.75 -25.19
C ASN A 326 9.00 -26.29 -26.15
N ASP A 327 9.12 -24.98 -26.41
CA ASP A 327 10.16 -24.36 -27.23
C ASP A 327 10.77 -23.14 -26.51
N THR A 328 12.09 -22.97 -26.64
CA THR A 328 12.83 -21.77 -26.21
C THR A 328 12.38 -20.47 -26.88
N ASN A 329 11.89 -20.54 -28.12
CA ASN A 329 11.33 -19.38 -28.82
C ASN A 329 10.07 -18.85 -28.12
N SER A 330 9.30 -19.73 -27.48
CA SER A 330 8.10 -19.37 -26.72
C SER A 330 8.44 -18.62 -25.43
N ASP A 331 9.59 -18.93 -24.80
CA ASP A 331 10.10 -18.14 -23.68
C ASP A 331 10.39 -16.71 -24.14
N GLN A 332 11.08 -16.55 -25.26
CA GLN A 332 11.42 -15.23 -25.81
C GLN A 332 10.17 -14.40 -26.13
N LYS A 333 9.17 -15.00 -26.76
CA LYS A 333 7.89 -14.33 -27.06
C LYS A 333 7.12 -13.97 -25.78
N THR A 334 7.08 -14.88 -24.82
CA THR A 334 6.44 -14.63 -23.52
C THR A 334 7.11 -13.44 -22.83
N LEU A 335 8.45 -13.42 -22.76
CA LEU A 335 9.22 -12.33 -22.16
C LEU A 335 9.05 -11.01 -22.90
N ALA A 336 8.96 -11.02 -24.24
CA ALA A 336 8.67 -9.83 -25.01
C ALA A 336 7.33 -9.22 -24.59
N THR A 337 6.28 -10.03 -24.48
CA THR A 337 4.97 -9.57 -23.99
C THR A 337 5.04 -9.11 -22.53
N CYS A 338 5.77 -9.81 -21.65
CA CYS A 338 5.95 -9.36 -20.26
C CYS A 338 6.59 -7.98 -20.19
N ASN A 339 7.58 -7.69 -21.06
CA ASN A 339 8.23 -6.39 -21.13
C ASN A 339 7.28 -5.30 -21.63
N SER A 340 6.48 -5.58 -22.66
CA SER A 340 5.43 -4.66 -23.13
C SER A 340 4.38 -4.38 -22.05
N ALA A 341 3.94 -5.40 -21.33
CA ALA A 341 2.99 -5.27 -20.23
C ALA A 341 3.56 -4.41 -19.09
N LYS A 342 4.81 -4.65 -18.66
CA LYS A 342 5.50 -3.83 -17.66
C LYS A 342 5.62 -2.38 -18.11
N ALA A 343 6.00 -2.14 -19.37
CA ALA A 343 6.11 -0.79 -19.94
C ALA A 343 4.75 -0.06 -20.00
N ALA A 344 3.66 -0.80 -20.17
CA ALA A 344 2.29 -0.29 -20.14
C ALA A 344 1.73 -0.08 -18.70
N GLY A 345 2.55 -0.27 -17.67
CA GLY A 345 2.15 -0.10 -16.27
C GLY A 345 1.33 -1.26 -15.69
N ILE A 346 1.30 -2.42 -16.36
CA ILE A 346 0.66 -3.64 -15.85
C ILE A 346 1.60 -4.31 -14.85
N LYS A 347 1.09 -4.62 -13.66
CA LYS A 347 1.84 -5.34 -12.63
C LYS A 347 1.66 -6.84 -12.83
N ILE A 348 2.77 -7.54 -13.02
CA ILE A 348 2.83 -8.97 -13.33
C ILE A 348 3.30 -9.70 -12.08
N TYR A 349 2.46 -10.58 -11.57
CA TYR A 349 2.81 -11.60 -10.60
C TYR A 349 3.03 -12.92 -11.29
N THR A 350 4.05 -13.66 -10.88
CA THR A 350 4.36 -14.97 -11.44
C THR A 350 4.48 -16.01 -10.34
N VAL A 351 3.96 -17.22 -10.60
CA VAL A 351 4.00 -18.32 -9.63
C VAL A 351 4.56 -19.56 -10.32
N ALA A 352 5.77 -19.95 -9.92
CA ALA A 352 6.43 -21.17 -10.37
C ALA A 352 6.09 -22.31 -9.41
N PHE A 353 5.24 -23.25 -9.82
CA PHE A 353 4.77 -24.31 -8.92
C PHE A 353 5.48 -25.64 -9.18
N MET A 354 6.46 -25.99 -8.35
CA MET A 354 7.30 -27.19 -8.55
C MET A 354 7.90 -27.23 -9.96
N ALA A 355 8.21 -26.05 -10.52
CA ALA A 355 8.70 -25.89 -11.87
C ALA A 355 10.22 -26.11 -11.93
N PRO A 356 10.76 -26.62 -13.05
CA PRO A 356 12.19 -26.75 -13.26
C PRO A 356 12.89 -25.39 -13.45
N ALA A 357 14.22 -25.39 -13.45
CA ALA A 357 15.03 -24.17 -13.38
C ALA A 357 14.78 -23.17 -14.51
N ARG A 358 14.57 -23.62 -15.75
CA ARG A 358 14.27 -22.72 -16.88
C ARG A 358 12.91 -22.06 -16.73
N GLY A 359 11.88 -22.83 -16.31
CA GLY A 359 10.55 -22.30 -16.01
C GLY A 359 10.57 -21.27 -14.88
N GLN A 360 11.35 -21.55 -13.82
CA GLN A 360 11.59 -20.59 -12.74
C GLN A 360 12.26 -19.30 -13.27
N ASN A 361 13.29 -19.40 -14.10
CA ASN A 361 13.98 -18.25 -14.67
C ASN A 361 13.07 -17.40 -15.58
N LEU A 362 12.24 -18.05 -16.42
CA LEU A 362 11.24 -17.38 -17.24
C LEU A 362 10.28 -16.55 -16.39
N LEU A 363 9.70 -17.17 -15.37
CA LEU A 363 8.73 -16.52 -14.49
C LEU A 363 9.36 -15.42 -13.62
N GLN A 364 10.59 -15.62 -13.14
CA GLN A 364 11.32 -14.61 -12.39
C GLN A 364 11.61 -13.38 -13.24
N THR A 365 11.96 -13.57 -14.51
CA THR A 365 12.24 -12.47 -15.46
C THR A 365 10.96 -11.75 -15.93
N CYS A 366 9.86 -12.49 -16.06
CA CYS A 366 8.57 -11.93 -16.45
C CYS A 366 7.94 -11.06 -15.35
N ALA A 367 8.15 -11.39 -14.07
CA ALA A 367 7.62 -10.63 -12.94
C ALA A 367 7.99 -9.14 -12.99
N THR A 368 7.12 -8.27 -12.46
CA THR A 368 7.41 -6.82 -12.40
C THR A 368 8.58 -6.50 -11.49
N SER A 369 8.73 -7.21 -10.38
CA SER A 369 9.85 -7.08 -9.47
C SER A 369 10.12 -8.43 -8.80
N PRO A 370 11.27 -8.61 -8.12
CA PRO A 370 11.55 -9.83 -7.36
C PRO A 370 10.47 -10.18 -6.33
N SER A 371 9.79 -9.18 -5.76
CA SER A 371 8.69 -9.38 -4.80
C SER A 371 7.40 -9.91 -5.44
N ASN A 372 7.29 -9.88 -6.77
CA ASN A 372 6.10 -10.36 -7.50
C ASN A 372 6.29 -11.76 -8.07
N TYR A 373 7.45 -12.38 -7.82
CA TYR A 373 7.74 -13.76 -8.18
C TYR A 373 7.61 -14.66 -6.95
N PHE A 374 6.91 -15.79 -7.11
CA PHE A 374 6.73 -16.80 -6.09
C PHE A 374 7.20 -18.17 -6.59
N ALA A 375 8.16 -18.77 -5.89
CA ALA A 375 8.54 -20.16 -6.09
C ALA A 375 7.80 -21.02 -5.06
N ALA A 376 6.80 -21.78 -5.52
CA ALA A 376 6.02 -22.67 -4.67
C ALA A 376 6.50 -24.11 -4.87
N GLN A 377 7.07 -24.75 -3.84
CA GLN A 377 7.56 -26.13 -3.93
C GLN A 377 6.55 -27.14 -3.37
N GLN A 378 5.55 -26.65 -2.62
CA GLN A 378 4.49 -27.44 -2.01
C GLN A 378 3.12 -26.77 -2.20
N MET A 379 2.04 -27.53 -1.99
CA MET A 379 0.67 -27.01 -2.11
C MET A 379 0.41 -25.81 -1.17
N SER A 380 0.96 -25.83 0.05
CA SER A 380 0.84 -24.72 1.00
C SER A 380 1.45 -23.43 0.47
N ASP A 381 2.60 -23.52 -0.21
CA ASP A 381 3.31 -22.37 -0.75
C ASP A 381 2.51 -21.74 -1.89
N LEU A 382 1.88 -22.58 -2.71
CA LEU A 382 1.00 -22.13 -3.79
C LEU A 382 -0.19 -21.34 -3.24
N VAL A 383 -0.89 -21.89 -2.25
CA VAL A 383 -2.01 -21.20 -1.60
C VAL A 383 -1.54 -19.90 -0.93
N ALA A 384 -0.39 -19.91 -0.26
CA ALA A 384 0.20 -18.73 0.37
C ALA A 384 0.58 -17.64 -0.64
N ALA A 385 1.13 -18.02 -1.81
CA ALA A 385 1.45 -17.10 -2.89
C ALA A 385 0.19 -16.39 -3.40
N PHE A 386 -0.84 -17.15 -3.77
CA PHE A 386 -2.11 -16.58 -4.24
C PHE A 386 -2.81 -15.72 -3.18
N LYS A 387 -2.73 -16.10 -1.90
CA LYS A 387 -3.21 -15.27 -0.79
C LYS A 387 -2.44 -13.97 -0.63
N THR A 388 -1.12 -14.02 -0.78
CA THR A 388 -0.26 -12.83 -0.72
C THR A 388 -0.61 -11.87 -1.86
N ILE A 389 -0.71 -12.39 -3.10
CA ILE A 389 -1.12 -11.60 -4.27
C ILE A 389 -2.47 -10.95 -4.01
N ALA A 390 -3.47 -11.71 -3.56
CA ALA A 390 -4.80 -11.19 -3.25
C ALA A 390 -4.74 -10.05 -2.24
N THR A 391 -4.04 -10.26 -1.13
CA THR A 391 -3.87 -9.26 -0.07
C THR A 391 -3.20 -7.98 -0.59
N GLU A 392 -2.14 -8.10 -1.38
CA GLU A 392 -1.46 -6.94 -1.96
C GLU A 392 -2.37 -6.18 -2.94
N THR A 393 -3.08 -6.89 -3.81
CA THR A 393 -3.98 -6.26 -4.78
C THR A 393 -5.19 -5.62 -4.11
N SER A 394 -5.76 -6.26 -3.09
CA SER A 394 -6.89 -5.71 -2.32
C SER A 394 -6.50 -4.52 -1.46
N LYS A 395 -5.29 -4.50 -0.90
CA LYS A 395 -4.77 -3.33 -0.16
C LYS A 395 -4.68 -2.08 -1.03
N GLN A 396 -4.22 -2.24 -2.27
CA GLN A 396 -4.17 -1.14 -3.24
C GLN A 396 -5.55 -0.59 -3.55
N MET A 397 -6.61 -1.42 -3.50
CA MET A 397 -7.98 -0.93 -3.61
C MET A 397 -8.41 -0.11 -2.38
N THR A 398 -7.89 -0.38 -1.18
CA THR A 398 -8.30 0.31 0.05
C THR A 398 -7.45 1.54 0.41
N LEU A 399 -6.38 1.80 -0.33
CA LEU A 399 -5.45 2.90 -0.08
C LEU A 399 -6.10 4.26 -0.41
N LEU A 400 -6.72 4.87 0.60
CA LEU A 400 -6.95 6.31 0.68
C LEU A 400 -5.57 7.00 0.79
N THR A 401 -5.32 7.99 -0.06
CA THR A 401 -4.06 8.73 -0.14
C THR A 401 -3.68 9.40 1.19
N LYS A 402 -2.36 9.47 1.42
CA LYS A 402 -1.68 10.19 2.51
C LYS A 402 -2.03 11.66 2.58
#